data_AF-A0A7J8YG26-F1
#
_entry.id   AF-A0A7J8YG26-F1
#
_cell.length_a   1.000
_cell.length_b   1.000
_cell.length_c   1.000
_cell.angle_alpha   90.00
_cell.angle_beta   90.00
_cell.angle_gamma   90.00
#
_symmetry.space_group_name_H-M   'P 1'
#
loop_
_entity.id
_entity.type
_entity.pdbx_description
1 polymer ?
#
loop_
_entity_poly.entity_id
_entity_poly.type
_entity_poly.pdbx_seq_one_letter_code
_entity_poly.pdbx_strand_id
1 'polypeptide(L)'
;MLEGLRLLWDKGYRQVELECDNAILVKIILVGEAFDSHFMELRAIHKMIQRNWGIRIRHIPRAHNAIANFMAKHALQVSHVS
;
A
#
# COMPACT_ATOMS: atom_id res chain seq x y z
N MET A 1 -2.68 -1.95 -2.55
CA MET A 1 -1.78 -0.87 -2.06
C MET A 1 -1.88 0.35 -2.96
N LEU A 2 -1.72 0.17 -4.28
CA LEU A 2 -1.77 1.26 -5.25
C LEU A 2 -3.09 2.05 -5.23
N GLU A 3 -4.26 1.40 -5.23
CA GLU A 3 -5.55 2.11 -5.10
C GLU A 3 -5.61 2.95 -3.82
N GLY A 4 -5.15 2.40 -2.69
CA GLY A 4 -5.13 3.12 -1.41
C GLY A 4 -4.29 4.40 -1.47
N LEU A 5 -3.10 4.32 -2.08
CA LEU A 5 -2.24 5.50 -2.28
C LEU A 5 -2.89 6.54 -3.20
N ARG A 6 -3.55 6.10 -4.28
CA ARG A 6 -4.27 7.00 -5.20
C ARG A 6 -5.41 7.71 -4.48
N LEU A 7 -6.24 6.96 -3.77
CA LEU A 7 -7.37 7.50 -3.01
C LEU A 7 -6.91 8.54 -1.98
N LEU A 8 -5.84 8.26 -1.24
CA LEU A 8 -5.31 9.20 -0.24
C LEU A 8 -4.77 10.47 -0.89
N TRP A 9 -4.06 10.33 -2.01
CA TRP A 9 -3.57 11.48 -2.76
C TRP A 9 -4.70 12.37 -3.27
N ASP A 10 -5.72 11.76 -3.87
CA ASP A 10 -6.88 12.45 -4.48
C ASP A 10 -7.73 13.13 -3.41
N LYS A 11 -7.81 12.55 -2.20
CA LYS A 11 -8.45 13.18 -1.03
C LYS A 11 -7.62 14.28 -0.38
N GLY A 12 -6.42 14.58 -0.89
CA GLY A 12 -5.58 15.67 -0.39
C GLY A 12 -4.73 15.32 0.83
N TYR A 13 -4.67 14.06 1.26
CA TYR A 13 -3.77 13.67 2.34
C TYR A 13 -2.32 13.80 1.87
N ARG A 14 -1.47 14.39 2.72
CA ARG A 14 -0.04 14.62 2.44
C ARG A 14 0.89 14.10 3.53
N GLN A 15 0.35 13.52 4.60
CA GLN A 15 1.10 12.75 5.58
C GLN A 15 0.42 11.40 5.75
N VAL A 16 1.12 10.33 5.40
CA VAL A 16 0.55 8.99 5.35
C VAL A 16 1.52 7.99 5.97
N GLU A 17 1.00 7.12 6.82
CA GLU A 17 1.69 5.92 7.27
C GLU A 17 1.12 4.73 6.49
N LEU A 18 2.00 4.00 5.80
CA LEU A 18 1.68 2.83 5.02
C LEU A 18 2.25 1.60 5.71
N GLU A 19 1.38 0.77 6.23
CA GLU A 19 1.74 -0.52 6.81
C GLU A 19 1.53 -1.64 5.79
N CYS A 20 2.50 -2.55 5.69
CA CYS A 20 2.44 -3.68 4.77
C CYS A 20 3.03 -4.91 5.46
N ASP A 21 2.37 -6.07 5.32
CA ASP A 21 2.86 -7.33 5.90
C ASP A 21 3.81 -8.11 4.99
N ASN A 22 3.95 -7.68 3.74
CA ASN A 22 4.87 -8.26 2.78
C ASN A 22 6.25 -7.58 2.88
N ALA A 23 7.16 -8.21 3.63
CA ALA A 23 8.52 -7.71 3.84
C ALA A 23 9.30 -7.52 2.53
N ILE A 24 9.09 -8.41 1.55
CA ILE A 24 9.77 -8.34 0.25
C ILE A 24 9.29 -7.09 -0.51
N LEU A 25 7.99 -6.85 -0.53
CA LEU A 25 7.41 -5.66 -1.17
C LEU A 25 7.94 -4.37 -0.54
N VAL A 26 7.96 -4.29 0.80
CA VAL A 26 8.52 -3.14 1.53
C VAL A 26 9.99 -2.93 1.17
N LYS A 27 10.79 -4.00 1.12
CA LYS A 27 12.21 -3.92 0.74
C LYS A 27 12.39 -3.41 -0.69
N ILE A 28 11.66 -3.95 -1.66
CA ILE A 28 11.73 -3.53 -3.07
C ILE A 28 11.39 -2.04 -3.22
N ILE A 29 10.37 -1.58 -2.50
CA ILE A 29 9.94 -0.18 -2.50
C ILE A 29 11.00 0.73 -1.88
N LEU A 30 11.58 0.35 -0.74
CA LEU A 30 12.53 1.17 0.00
C LEU A 30 13.92 1.24 -0.66
N VAL A 31 14.38 0.14 -1.26
CA VAL A 31 15.70 0.05 -1.90
C VAL A 31 15.69 0.71 -3.29
N GLY A 32 14.52 1.01 -3.85
CA GLY A 32 14.40 1.65 -5.18
C GLY A 32 14.54 0.68 -6.36
N GLU A 33 14.70 -0.62 -6.10
CA GLU A 33 14.71 -1.68 -7.12
C GLU A 33 13.35 -1.84 -7.84
N ALA A 34 12.30 -1.17 -7.35
CA ALA A 34 10.99 -1.12 -7.99
C ALA A 34 11.01 -0.50 -9.41
N PHE A 35 12.03 0.29 -9.76
CA PHE A 35 12.12 0.96 -11.06
C PHE A 35 12.36 -0.01 -12.23
N ASP A 36 13.24 -1.00 -12.04
CA ASP A 36 13.57 -2.04 -13.03
C ASP A 36 12.65 -3.27 -12.95
N SER A 37 11.72 -3.25 -12.00
CA SER A 37 10.73 -4.32 -11.86
C SER A 37 9.89 -4.44 -13.13
N HIS A 38 9.73 -5.66 -13.65
CA HIS A 38 8.81 -5.94 -14.76
C HIS A 38 7.34 -5.70 -14.37
N PHE A 39 7.04 -5.64 -13.07
CA PHE A 39 5.71 -5.42 -12.54
C PHE A 39 5.32 -3.94 -12.64
N MET A 40 4.36 -3.64 -13.52
CA MET A 40 3.86 -2.29 -13.75
C MET A 40 3.28 -1.64 -12.48
N GLU A 41 2.69 -2.44 -11.58
CA GLU A 41 2.15 -1.97 -10.31
C GLU A 41 3.24 -1.45 -9.37
N LEU A 42 4.40 -2.12 -9.31
CA LEU A 42 5.54 -1.69 -8.48
C LEU A 42 6.11 -0.35 -8.96
N ARG A 43 6.24 -0.18 -10.28
CA ARG A 43 6.65 1.12 -10.86
C ARG A 43 5.65 2.23 -10.53
N ALA A 44 4.34 1.92 -10.55
CA ALA A 44 3.32 2.89 -10.20
C ALA A 44 3.34 3.26 -8.71
N ILE A 45 3.52 2.29 -7.83
CA ILE A 45 3.68 2.51 -6.38
C ILE A 45 4.92 3.38 -6.11
N HIS A 46 6.06 3.07 -6.75
CA HIS A 46 7.28 3.86 -6.62
C HIS A 46 7.07 5.33 -7.03
N LYS A 47 6.41 5.57 -8.17
CA LYS A 47 6.04 6.92 -8.61
C LYS A 47 5.13 7.66 -7.62
N MET A 48 4.21 6.95 -6.96
CA MET A 48 3.32 7.54 -5.95
C MET A 48 4.09 7.95 -4.70
N ILE A 49 5.01 7.12 -4.24
CA ILE A 49 5.81 7.36 -3.03
C ILE A 49 6.76 8.55 -3.22
N GLN A 50 7.28 8.76 -4.44
CA GLN A 50 8.14 9.91 -4.77
C GLN A 50 7.40 11.24 -4.97
N ARG A 51 6.07 11.29 -4.82
CA ARG A 51 5.33 12.57 -4.90
C ARG A 51 5.66 13.47 -3.72
N ASN A 52 5.23 14.74 -3.81
CA ASN A 52 5.38 15.71 -2.72
C ASN A 52 4.40 15.45 -1.57
N TRP A 53 4.66 14.41 -0.78
CA TRP A 53 3.98 14.10 0.46
C TRP A 53 4.87 13.28 1.41
N GLY A 54 4.68 13.48 2.71
CA GLY A 54 5.42 12.77 3.75
C GLY A 54 4.84 11.37 3.96
N ILE A 55 5.44 10.37 3.31
CA ILE A 55 5.05 8.97 3.46
C ILE A 55 6.05 8.22 4.33
N ARG A 56 5.54 7.46 5.32
CA ARG A 56 6.33 6.53 6.13
C ARG A 56 5.86 5.11 5.82
N ILE A 57 6.79 4.24 5.44
CA ILE A 57 6.47 2.85 5.09
C ILE A 57 7.01 1.96 6.21
N ARG A 58 6.15 1.10 6.75
CA ARG A 58 6.51 0.16 7.81
C ARG A 58 6.12 -1.26 7.41
N HIS A 59 7.01 -2.20 7.70
CA HIS A 59 6.67 -3.61 7.68
C HIS A 59 5.98 -3.98 9.00
N ILE A 60 4.82 -4.62 8.93
CA ILE A 60 4.12 -5.15 10.10
C ILE A 60 4.06 -6.68 10.04
N PRO A 61 4.25 -7.40 11.15
CA PRO A 61 4.05 -8.86 11.16
C PRO A 61 2.61 -9.21 10.75
N ARG A 62 2.43 -10.28 9.97
CA ARG A 62 1.12 -10.75 9.48
C ARG A 62 0.05 -10.89 10.58
N ALA A 63 0.47 -11.19 11.81
CA ALA A 63 -0.39 -11.26 12.99
C ALA A 63 -1.05 -9.90 13.33
N HIS A 64 -0.35 -8.78 13.13
CA HIS A 64 -0.92 -7.43 13.28
C HIS A 64 -1.80 -7.04 12.08
N ASN A 65 -1.49 -7.55 10.88
CA ASN A 65 -2.33 -7.36 9.69
C ASN A 65 -3.61 -8.20 9.70
N ALA A 66 -3.80 -9.09 10.70
CA ALA A 66 -4.97 -9.94 10.80
C ALA A 66 -6.28 -9.13 10.92
N ILE A 67 -6.24 -7.98 11.59
CA ILE A 67 -7.40 -7.08 11.73
C ILE A 67 -7.76 -6.45 10.38
N ALA A 68 -6.77 -5.92 9.65
CA ALA A 68 -7.02 -5.35 8.33
C ALA A 68 -7.46 -6.42 7.33
N ASN A 69 -6.90 -7.63 7.40
CA ASN A 69 -7.30 -8.76 6.57
C ASN A 69 -8.72 -9.26 6.91
N PHE A 70 -9.09 -9.23 8.19
CA PHE A 70 -10.45 -9.49 8.65
C PHE A 70 -11.42 -8.43 8.08
N MET A 71 -11.07 -7.14 8.20
CA MET A 71 -11.87 -6.05 7.64
C MET A 71 -12.01 -6.14 6.11
N ALA A 72 -10.95 -6.49 5.38
CA ALA A 72 -11.00 -6.67 3.94
C ALA A 72 -11.89 -7.86 3.53
N LYS A 73 -11.80 -8.99 4.23
CA LYS A 73 -12.69 -10.15 4.01
C LYS A 73 -14.16 -9.80 4.26
N HIS A 74 -14.43 -9.04 5.33
CA HIS A 74 -15.78 -8.60 5.64
C HIS A 74 -16.31 -7.59 4.61
N ALA A 75 -15.51 -6.61 4.18
CA ALA A 75 -15.91 -5.65 3.16
C ALA A 75 -16.27 -6.32 1.82
N LEU A 76 -15.56 -7.38 1.43
CA LEU A 76 -15.86 -8.16 0.22
C LEU A 76 -17.16 -8.97 0.33
N GLN A 77 -17.55 -9.39 1.53
CA GLN A 77 -18.83 -10.09 1.75
C GLN A 77 -20.03 -9.15 1.69
N VAL A 78 -19.89 -7.89 2.10
CA VAL A 78 -21.00 -6.90 2.05
C VAL A 78 -21.34 -6.52 0.60
N SER A 79 -20.35 -6.52 -0.31
CA SER A 79 -20.53 -6.18 -1.73
C SER A 79 -21.27 -7.23 -2.57
N HIS A 80 -21.53 -8.42 -2.03
CA HIS A 80 -22.27 -9.50 -2.71
C HIS A 80 -23.73 -9.63 -2.28
N VAL A 81 -24.22 -8.72 -1.43
CA VAL A 81 -25.61 -8.72 -0.92
C VAL A 81 -26.34 -7.41 -1.26
N SER A 82 -25.94 -6.70 -2.33
CA SER A 82 -26.66 -5.53 -2.84
C SER A 82 -27.34 -5.83 -4.17
#